data_AF-A0A3D2RN66-F1
#
_entry.id   AF-A0A3D2RN66-F1
#
_cell.length_a   1.000
_cell.length_b   1.000
_cell.length_c   1.000
_cell.angle_alpha   90.00
_cell.angle_beta   90.00
_cell.angle_gamma   90.00
#
_symmetry.space_group_name_H-M   'P 1'
#
loop_
_entity.id
_entity.type
_entity.pdbx_description
1 polymer ?
#
loop_
_entity_poly.entity_id
_entity_poly.type
_entity_poly.pdbx_seq_one_letter_code
_entity_poly.pdbx_strand_id
1 'polypeptide(L)'
;MKRSVLILLALCVFWTPLRIQAETKNPKAAAFLSLLVPGLGEIYAGGPKSGRFFLFTEASLWAGLALFEHLETTRRENFKAYASAHAGLNTTGKSDTFLEEVTVYESIYSRNAHKLFTSGENASLVEETPHNIWEWDSSDSRSQFRVLRRKANSARQKGLLFVGGLLFNRFASAINASHIARKTLPRLISLQIRQHPTAGTRAILSAPF
;
A
#
# COMPACT_ATOMS: atom_id res chain seq x y z
N MET A 1 31.28 1.47 -19.20
CA MET A 1 30.67 0.90 -20.43
C MET A 1 29.76 -0.32 -20.19
N LYS A 2 30.21 -1.40 -19.53
CA LYS A 2 29.41 -2.65 -19.40
C LYS A 2 28.07 -2.51 -18.63
N ARG A 3 27.99 -1.63 -17.61
CA ARG A 3 26.76 -1.40 -16.82
C ARG A 3 25.70 -0.58 -17.56
N SER A 4 26.12 0.35 -18.42
CA SER A 4 25.23 1.19 -19.22
C SER A 4 24.55 0.41 -20.36
N VAL A 5 25.25 -0.59 -20.92
CA VAL A 5 24.71 -1.49 -21.96
C VAL A 5 23.64 -2.43 -21.40
N LEU A 6 23.78 -2.88 -20.14
CA LEU A 6 22.78 -3.69 -19.45
C LEU A 6 21.47 -2.91 -19.17
N ILE A 7 21.58 -1.63 -18.80
CA ILE A 7 20.40 -0.77 -18.58
C ILE A 7 19.68 -0.49 -19.90
N LEU A 8 20.42 -0.27 -20.99
CA LEU A 8 19.85 -0.08 -22.33
C LEU A 8 19.21 -1.36 -22.89
N LEU A 9 19.81 -2.54 -22.67
CA LEU A 9 19.21 -3.82 -23.03
C LEU A 9 17.92 -4.11 -22.24
N ALA A 10 17.89 -3.80 -20.95
CA ALA A 10 16.69 -3.93 -20.11
C ALA A 10 15.54 -3.00 -20.57
N LEU A 11 15.86 -1.80 -21.06
CA LEU A 11 14.90 -0.86 -21.64
C LEU A 11 14.36 -1.32 -23.01
N CYS A 12 15.18 -1.97 -23.85
CA CYS A 12 14.74 -2.49 -25.15
C CYS A 12 13.78 -3.68 -25.05
N VAL A 13 13.94 -4.56 -24.06
CA VAL A 13 13.00 -5.67 -23.78
C VAL A 13 11.61 -5.14 -23.37
N PHE A 14 11.54 -3.91 -22.86
CA PHE A 14 10.28 -3.25 -22.50
C PHE A 14 9.49 -2.70 -23.69
N TRP A 15 10.07 -2.63 -24.89
CA TRP A 15 9.42 -2.03 -26.07
C TRP A 15 9.11 -3.03 -27.19
N THR A 16 9.62 -4.25 -27.12
CA THR A 16 9.23 -5.28 -28.10
C THR A 16 7.74 -5.58 -27.96
N PRO A 17 6.96 -5.52 -29.06
CA PRO A 17 5.59 -5.98 -29.05
C PRO A 17 5.62 -7.50 -28.94
N LEU A 18 5.26 -8.02 -27.76
CA LEU A 18 5.06 -9.45 -27.58
C LEU A 18 3.83 -9.84 -28.42
N ARG A 19 4.05 -10.46 -29.58
CA ARG A 19 2.97 -11.03 -30.40
C ARG A 19 2.53 -12.35 -29.75
N ILE A 20 1.53 -12.27 -28.88
CA ILE A 20 0.83 -13.46 -28.39
C ILE A 20 -0.20 -13.84 -29.46
N GLN A 21 -0.10 -15.05 -30.03
CA GLN A 21 -1.13 -15.61 -30.91
C GLN A 21 -2.50 -15.60 -30.20
N ALA A 22 -3.58 -15.41 -30.97
CA ALA A 22 -4.96 -15.43 -30.47
C ALA A 22 -5.37 -16.84 -30.02
N GLU A 23 -4.94 -17.21 -28.82
CA GLU A 23 -5.37 -18.42 -28.13
C GLU A 23 -6.45 -18.06 -27.11
N THR A 24 -7.44 -18.94 -26.92
CA THR A 24 -8.48 -18.74 -25.91
C THR A 24 -7.86 -18.78 -24.52
N LYS A 25 -8.12 -17.75 -23.70
CA LYS A 25 -7.56 -17.61 -22.36
C LYS A 25 -8.65 -17.73 -21.30
N ASN A 26 -8.31 -18.36 -20.17
CA ASN A 26 -9.24 -18.56 -19.07
C ASN A 26 -9.35 -17.27 -18.22
N PRO A 27 -10.53 -16.62 -18.13
CA PRO A 27 -10.68 -15.39 -17.36
C PRO A 27 -10.41 -15.52 -15.87
N LYS A 28 -10.71 -16.68 -15.27
CA LYS A 28 -10.43 -16.93 -13.85
C LYS A 28 -8.93 -17.05 -13.60
N ALA A 29 -8.22 -17.73 -14.50
CA ALA A 29 -6.76 -17.84 -14.42
C ALA A 29 -6.10 -16.46 -14.59
N ALA A 30 -6.56 -15.66 -15.55
CA ALA A 30 -6.08 -14.29 -15.74
C ALA A 30 -6.30 -13.43 -14.47
N ALA A 31 -7.50 -13.47 -13.88
CA ALA A 31 -7.78 -12.75 -12.64
C ALA A 31 -6.85 -13.19 -11.49
N PHE A 32 -6.67 -14.50 -11.32
CA PHE A 32 -5.83 -15.06 -10.26
C PHE A 32 -4.37 -14.65 -10.39
N LEU A 33 -3.81 -14.70 -11.61
CA LEU A 33 -2.44 -14.26 -11.88
C LEU A 33 -2.23 -12.78 -11.51
N SER A 34 -3.19 -11.92 -11.85
CA SER A 34 -3.11 -10.48 -11.50
C SER A 34 -3.37 -10.18 -10.03
N LEU A 35 -4.08 -11.07 -9.32
CA LEU A 35 -4.23 -10.95 -7.87
C LEU A 35 -2.91 -11.28 -7.15
N LEU A 36 -2.15 -12.26 -7.66
CA LEU A 36 -0.81 -12.59 -7.16
C LEU A 36 0.19 -11.46 -7.45
N VAL A 37 0.28 -11.09 -8.73
CA VAL A 37 1.17 -10.02 -9.20
C VAL A 37 0.43 -9.21 -10.26
N PRO A 38 0.01 -7.97 -9.94
CA PRO A 38 -0.68 -7.11 -10.88
C PRO A 38 0.06 -6.97 -12.21
N GLY A 39 -0.66 -7.17 -13.30
CA GLY A 39 -0.14 -7.12 -14.67
C GLY A 39 0.20 -8.47 -15.29
N LEU A 40 0.41 -9.54 -14.51
CA LEU A 40 0.71 -10.87 -15.08
C LEU A 40 -0.49 -11.47 -15.81
N GLY A 41 -1.70 -11.35 -15.25
CA GLY A 41 -2.92 -11.85 -15.88
C GLY A 41 -3.26 -11.12 -17.16
N GLU A 42 -2.97 -9.82 -17.24
CA GLU A 42 -3.11 -9.02 -18.45
C GLU A 42 -2.14 -9.50 -19.54
N ILE A 43 -0.87 -9.73 -19.20
CA ILE A 43 0.11 -10.27 -20.16
C ILE A 43 -0.34 -11.65 -20.62
N TYR A 44 -0.75 -12.53 -19.71
CA TYR A 44 -1.30 -13.85 -20.02
C TYR A 44 -2.51 -13.76 -20.97
N ALA A 45 -3.40 -12.79 -20.76
CA ALA A 45 -4.59 -12.56 -21.56
C ALA A 45 -4.33 -11.89 -22.92
N GLY A 46 -3.08 -11.54 -23.25
CA GLY A 46 -2.73 -10.85 -24.51
C GLY A 46 -2.81 -9.32 -24.45
N GLY A 47 -2.86 -8.73 -23.26
CA GLY A 47 -2.88 -7.28 -23.01
C GLY A 47 -1.57 -6.73 -22.41
N PRO A 48 -0.43 -6.76 -23.12
CA PRO A 48 0.87 -6.37 -22.55
C PRO A 48 0.95 -4.89 -22.18
N LYS A 49 0.19 -4.01 -22.83
CA LYS A 49 0.15 -2.57 -22.49
C LYS A 49 -0.40 -2.34 -21.08
N SER A 50 -1.59 -2.89 -20.79
CA SER A 50 -2.17 -2.81 -19.44
C SER A 50 -1.35 -3.61 -18.44
N GLY A 51 -0.77 -4.75 -18.83
CA GLY A 51 0.08 -5.54 -17.96
C GLY A 51 1.32 -4.78 -17.48
N ARG A 52 2.03 -4.09 -18.39
CA ARG A 52 3.16 -3.23 -18.02
C ARG A 52 2.76 -2.07 -17.12
N PHE A 53 1.58 -1.48 -17.33
CA PHE A 53 1.06 -0.43 -16.47
C PHE A 53 0.83 -0.93 -15.03
N PHE A 54 0.15 -2.05 -14.85
CA PHE A 54 -0.12 -2.60 -13.51
C PHE A 54 1.15 -3.06 -12.79
N LEU A 55 2.12 -3.65 -13.51
CA LEU A 55 3.43 -3.98 -12.97
C LEU A 55 4.21 -2.74 -12.53
N PHE A 56 4.22 -1.69 -13.35
CA PHE A 56 4.89 -0.42 -13.01
C PHE A 56 4.25 0.24 -11.80
N THR A 57 2.91 0.26 -11.74
CA THR A 57 2.16 0.80 -10.60
C THR A 57 2.44 -0.01 -9.33
N GLU A 58 2.47 -1.35 -9.41
CA GLU A 58 2.82 -2.22 -8.28
C GLU A 58 4.22 -1.90 -7.75
N ALA A 59 5.22 -1.83 -8.65
CA ALA A 59 6.59 -1.50 -8.27
C ALA A 59 6.70 -0.10 -7.64
N SER A 60 5.99 0.89 -8.19
CA SER A 60 5.96 2.25 -7.66
C SER A 60 5.32 2.32 -6.27
N LEU A 61 4.26 1.54 -6.05
CA LEU A 61 3.58 1.48 -4.76
C LEU A 61 4.45 0.83 -3.69
N TRP A 62 5.14 -0.27 -4.01
CA TRP A 62 6.14 -0.88 -3.12
C TRP A 62 7.28 0.06 -2.79
N ALA A 63 7.81 0.77 -3.80
CA ALA A 63 8.87 1.75 -3.59
C ALA A 63 8.42 2.89 -2.67
N GLY A 64 7.19 3.38 -2.85
CA GLY A 64 6.59 4.38 -1.97
C GLY A 64 6.40 3.88 -0.54
N LEU A 65 5.90 2.65 -0.36
CA LEU A 65 5.77 2.03 0.96
C LEU A 65 7.12 1.95 1.68
N ALA A 66 8.14 1.38 1.02
CA ALA A 66 9.48 1.26 1.57
C ALA A 66 10.09 2.62 1.94
N LEU A 67 9.89 3.65 1.11
CA LEU A 67 10.34 5.01 1.40
C LEU A 67 9.68 5.57 2.68
N PHE A 68 8.37 5.40 2.83
CA PHE A 68 7.67 5.93 4.00
C PHE A 68 7.93 5.15 5.29
N GLU A 69 8.14 3.84 5.21
CA GLU A 69 8.61 3.01 6.33
C GLU A 69 10.00 3.44 6.81
N HIS A 70 10.91 3.71 5.88
CA HIS A 70 12.23 4.23 6.18
C HIS A 70 12.15 5.61 6.85
N LEU A 71 11.37 6.54 6.27
CA LEU A 71 11.16 7.88 6.83
C LEU A 71 10.50 7.84 8.22
N GLU A 72 9.54 6.95 8.44
CA GLU A 72 8.92 6.74 9.75
C GLU A 72 9.97 6.34 10.79
N THR A 73 10.79 5.33 10.48
CA THR A 73 11.83 4.80 11.37
C THR A 73 12.84 5.88 11.73
N THR A 74 13.44 6.54 10.73
CA THR A 74 14.43 7.60 10.96
C THR A 74 13.85 8.77 11.76
N ARG A 75 12.62 9.22 11.43
CA ARG A 75 11.99 10.32 12.17
C ARG A 75 11.63 9.91 13.61
N ARG A 76 11.33 8.63 13.83
CA ARG A 76 11.07 8.08 15.15
C ARG A 76 12.31 8.08 16.02
N GLU A 77 13.42 7.63 15.49
CA GLU A 77 14.73 7.72 16.16
C GLU A 77 15.08 9.16 16.49
N ASN A 78 14.87 10.09 15.54
CA ASN A 78 15.17 11.51 15.75
C ASN A 78 14.37 12.14 16.91
N PHE A 79 13.05 11.93 16.97
CA PHE A 79 12.28 12.52 18.08
C PHE A 79 12.61 11.84 19.41
N LYS A 80 12.98 10.56 19.41
CA LYS A 80 13.38 9.83 20.61
C LYS A 80 14.72 10.33 21.14
N ALA A 81 15.70 10.49 20.27
CA ALA A 81 16.99 11.10 20.61
C ALA A 81 16.81 12.52 21.13
N TYR A 82 15.94 13.32 20.48
CA TYR A 82 15.60 14.66 20.93
C TYR A 82 15.03 14.68 22.36
N ALA A 83 14.07 13.80 22.67
CA ALA A 83 13.50 13.71 24.02
C ALA A 83 14.53 13.24 25.06
N SER A 84 15.44 12.34 24.68
CA SER A 84 16.53 11.91 25.57
C SER A 84 17.46 13.08 25.90
N ALA A 85 17.80 13.92 24.91
CA ALA A 85 18.70 15.05 25.09
C ALA A 85 18.07 16.22 25.88
N HIS A 86 16.80 16.52 25.61
CA HIS A 86 16.12 17.71 26.16
C HIS A 86 15.19 17.44 27.33
N ALA A 87 14.92 16.17 27.65
CA ALA A 87 14.07 15.80 28.78
C ALA A 87 14.63 14.66 29.65
N GLY A 88 15.84 14.18 29.37
CA GLY A 88 16.42 13.01 30.05
C GLY A 88 15.63 11.72 29.85
N LEU A 89 14.68 11.70 28.89
CA LEU A 89 13.75 10.59 28.74
C LEU A 89 14.45 9.32 28.24
N ASN A 90 14.30 8.22 28.98
CA ASN A 90 14.62 6.90 28.47
C ASN A 90 13.51 6.41 27.53
N THR A 91 13.81 6.33 26.24
CA THR A 91 12.83 6.00 25.18
C THR A 91 12.76 4.50 24.84
N THR A 92 13.64 3.70 25.42
CA THR A 92 13.74 2.25 25.15
C THR A 92 12.54 1.52 25.74
N GLY A 93 11.84 0.74 24.91
CA GLY A 93 10.69 -0.06 25.34
C GLY A 93 9.44 0.74 25.74
N LYS A 94 9.44 2.07 25.61
CA LYS A 94 8.27 2.89 25.94
C LYS A 94 7.18 2.76 24.88
N SER A 95 5.93 2.64 25.33
CA SER A 95 4.76 2.59 24.45
C SER A 95 4.48 3.93 23.77
N ASP A 96 3.76 3.91 22.65
CA ASP A 96 3.33 5.14 21.97
C ASP A 96 2.39 5.99 22.83
N THR A 97 1.61 5.37 23.72
CA THR A 97 0.74 6.04 24.69
C THR A 97 1.53 6.78 25.76
N PHE A 98 2.60 6.17 26.28
CA PHE A 98 3.51 6.85 27.20
C PHE A 98 4.17 8.06 26.54
N LEU A 99 4.66 7.88 25.31
CA LEU A 99 5.25 8.97 24.52
C LEU A 99 4.25 10.07 24.15
N GLU A 100 2.95 9.77 24.13
CA GLU A 100 1.89 10.76 23.98
C GLU A 100 1.71 11.58 25.26
N GLU A 101 1.71 10.97 26.44
CA GLU A 101 1.68 11.70 27.72
C GLU A 101 2.89 12.64 27.88
N VAL A 102 4.08 12.21 27.44
CA VAL A 102 5.30 13.04 27.39
C VAL A 102 5.10 14.32 26.54
N THR A 103 4.23 14.30 25.53
CA THR A 103 3.92 15.52 24.75
C THR A 103 3.09 16.53 25.52
N VAL A 104 2.31 16.07 26.49
CA VAL A 104 1.29 16.86 27.20
C VAL A 104 1.90 17.54 28.42
N TYR A 105 2.64 16.78 29.24
CA TYR A 105 3.14 17.23 30.53
C TYR A 105 4.63 17.59 30.50
N GLU A 106 5.00 18.59 31.31
CA GLU A 106 6.39 19.07 31.39
C GLU A 106 7.32 18.05 32.07
N SER A 107 6.80 17.31 33.04
CA SER A 107 7.54 16.27 33.76
C SER A 107 6.65 15.12 34.23
N ILE A 108 7.26 13.99 34.60
CA ILE A 108 6.54 12.87 35.24
C ILE A 108 5.80 13.30 36.52
N TYR A 109 6.38 14.23 37.29
CA TYR A 109 5.80 14.75 38.52
C TYR A 109 4.51 15.52 38.24
N SER A 110 4.54 16.43 37.25
CA SER A 110 3.35 17.19 36.84
C SER A 110 2.25 16.27 36.30
N ARG A 111 2.63 15.19 35.63
CA ARG A 111 1.72 14.17 35.11
C ARG A 111 1.09 13.35 36.24
N ASN A 112 1.88 12.85 37.18
CA ASN A 112 1.40 12.09 38.33
C ASN A 112 0.51 12.93 39.23
N ALA A 113 0.90 14.18 39.52
CA ALA A 113 0.09 15.14 40.28
C ALA A 113 -1.26 15.39 39.59
N HIS A 114 -1.26 15.59 38.27
CA HIS A 114 -2.50 15.75 37.50
C HIS A 114 -3.40 14.51 37.57
N LYS A 115 -2.84 13.32 37.35
CA LYS A 115 -3.60 12.05 37.41
C LYS A 115 -4.17 11.79 38.81
N LEU A 116 -3.40 12.06 39.86
CA LEU A 116 -3.85 11.93 41.24
C LEU A 116 -4.99 12.92 41.53
N PHE A 117 -4.88 14.17 41.08
CA PHE A 117 -5.93 15.17 41.22
C PHE A 117 -7.22 14.78 40.48
N THR A 118 -7.12 14.27 39.26
CA THR A 118 -8.31 13.95 38.43
C THR A 118 -8.96 12.62 38.78
N SER A 119 -8.20 11.65 39.29
CA SER A 119 -8.65 10.25 39.41
C SER A 119 -8.54 9.68 40.83
N GLY A 120 -7.97 10.43 41.78
CA GLY A 120 -7.85 10.02 43.17
C GLY A 120 -7.19 8.66 43.35
N GLU A 121 -7.83 7.79 44.10
CA GLU A 121 -7.36 6.42 44.39
C GLU A 121 -7.27 5.52 43.15
N ASN A 122 -7.97 5.86 42.06
CA ASN A 122 -7.93 5.12 40.80
C ASN A 122 -6.89 5.65 39.81
N ALA A 123 -5.99 6.55 40.24
CA ALA A 123 -4.99 7.16 39.38
C ALA A 123 -3.97 6.12 38.87
N SER A 124 -3.79 6.06 37.55
CA SER A 124 -2.74 5.27 36.91
C SER A 124 -1.40 5.99 36.97
N LEU A 125 -0.74 5.93 38.13
CA LEU A 125 0.56 6.57 38.34
C LEU A 125 1.69 5.79 37.63
N VAL A 126 2.68 6.53 37.16
CA VAL A 126 3.94 5.95 36.65
C VAL A 126 4.98 6.07 37.75
N GLU A 127 5.68 4.99 38.06
CA GLU A 127 6.75 5.00 39.06
C GLU A 127 7.88 5.96 38.68
N GLU A 128 8.32 6.78 39.63
CA GLU A 128 9.32 7.83 39.47
C GLU A 128 10.75 7.27 39.54
N THR A 129 11.07 6.37 38.61
CA THR A 129 12.39 5.74 38.49
C THR A 129 13.24 6.46 37.44
N PRO A 130 14.59 6.34 37.47
CA PRO A 130 15.46 6.86 36.41
C PRO A 130 15.12 6.33 35.01
N HIS A 131 14.41 5.19 34.91
CA HIS A 131 13.97 4.64 33.63
C HIS A 131 12.65 5.25 33.12
N ASN A 132 11.82 5.83 33.99
CA ASN A 132 10.52 6.39 33.63
C ASN A 132 10.48 7.92 33.67
N ILE A 133 11.44 8.55 34.33
CA ILE A 133 11.49 10.00 34.51
C ILE A 133 11.67 10.72 33.17
N TRP A 134 11.01 11.87 33.06
CA TRP A 134 11.33 12.91 32.10
C TRP A 134 11.02 14.27 32.72
N GLU A 135 11.76 15.28 32.30
CA GLU A 135 11.52 16.68 32.64
C GLU A 135 12.09 17.55 31.53
N TRP A 136 11.21 18.22 30.78
CA TRP A 136 11.61 19.07 29.66
C TRP A 136 12.41 20.29 30.16
N ASP A 137 13.53 20.57 29.47
CA ASP A 137 14.36 21.76 29.76
C ASP A 137 13.63 23.08 29.49
N SER A 138 12.63 23.06 28.60
CA SER A 138 11.86 24.21 28.16
C SER A 138 10.58 23.78 27.45
N SER A 139 9.58 24.66 27.51
CA SER A 139 8.32 24.51 26.78
C SER A 139 8.54 24.49 25.25
N ASP A 140 9.56 25.20 24.75
CA ASP A 140 9.96 25.21 23.34
C ASP A 140 10.50 23.85 22.91
N SER A 141 11.35 23.21 23.72
CA SER A 141 11.83 21.85 23.44
C SER A 141 10.67 20.85 23.37
N ARG A 142 9.74 20.91 24.33
CA ARG A 142 8.55 20.07 24.27
C ARG A 142 7.72 20.34 23.01
N SER A 143 7.57 21.60 22.62
CA SER A 143 6.87 21.98 21.39
C SER A 143 7.54 21.39 20.15
N GLN A 144 8.87 21.47 20.07
CA GLN A 144 9.67 20.92 18.98
C GLN A 144 9.59 19.40 18.93
N PHE A 145 9.61 18.71 20.08
CA PHE A 145 9.35 17.28 20.14
C PHE A 145 8.00 16.91 19.52
N ARG A 146 6.93 17.66 19.81
CA ARG A 146 5.63 17.43 19.16
C ARG A 146 5.70 17.59 17.65
N VAL A 147 6.44 18.58 17.14
CA VAL A 147 6.64 18.77 15.69
C VAL A 147 7.34 17.56 15.09
N LEU A 148 8.42 17.08 15.69
CA LEU A 148 9.19 15.92 15.22
C LEU A 148 8.34 14.65 15.25
N ARG A 149 7.63 14.39 16.35
CA ARG A 149 6.71 13.25 16.48
C ARG A 149 5.58 13.30 15.45
N ARG A 150 4.98 14.47 15.20
CA ARG A 150 3.98 14.64 14.13
C ARG A 150 4.54 14.28 12.75
N LYS A 151 5.79 14.65 12.44
CA LYS A 151 6.44 14.27 11.17
C LYS A 151 6.64 12.76 11.03
N ALA A 152 6.96 12.06 12.12
CA ALA A 152 7.07 10.60 12.14
C ALA A 152 5.70 9.94 11.91
N ASN A 153 4.68 10.38 12.66
CA ASN A 153 3.31 9.86 12.51
C ASN A 153 2.73 10.13 11.11
N SER A 154 3.03 11.29 10.52
CA SER A 154 2.63 11.59 9.15
C SER A 154 3.29 10.65 8.14
N ALA A 155 4.55 10.24 8.35
CA ALA A 155 5.21 9.25 7.48
C ALA A 155 4.50 7.89 7.57
N ARG A 156 4.20 7.42 8.79
CA ARG A 156 3.42 6.20 9.03
C ARG A 156 2.07 6.22 8.33
N GLN A 157 1.32 7.31 8.49
CA GLN A 157 0.00 7.49 7.85
C GLN A 157 0.11 7.44 6.32
N LYS A 158 1.14 8.06 5.73
CA LYS A 158 1.38 8.01 4.29
C LYS A 158 1.75 6.61 3.82
N GLY A 159 2.55 5.87 4.59
CA GLY A 159 2.84 4.45 4.32
C GLY A 159 1.57 3.61 4.19
N LEU A 160 0.59 3.81 5.08
CA LEU A 160 -0.70 3.11 5.02
C LEU A 160 -1.49 3.39 3.73
N LEU A 161 -1.36 4.58 3.13
CA LEU A 161 -1.99 4.88 1.84
C LEU A 161 -1.41 4.01 0.71
N PHE A 162 -0.11 3.70 0.75
CA PHE A 162 0.52 2.79 -0.21
C PHE A 162 0.06 1.35 -0.03
N VAL A 163 -0.16 0.89 1.21
CA VAL A 163 -0.79 -0.42 1.47
C VAL A 163 -2.19 -0.49 0.86
N GLY A 164 -3.01 0.54 1.05
CA GLY A 164 -4.32 0.64 0.41
C GLY A 164 -4.23 0.63 -1.12
N GLY A 165 -3.26 1.37 -1.68
CA GLY A 165 -2.97 1.39 -3.10
C GLY A 165 -2.58 0.01 -3.65
N LEU A 166 -1.73 -0.74 -2.94
CA LEU A 166 -1.31 -2.10 -3.32
C LEU A 166 -2.48 -3.07 -3.39
N LEU A 167 -3.40 -2.98 -2.43
CA LEU A 167 -4.62 -3.79 -2.44
C LEU A 167 -5.52 -3.39 -3.61
N PHE A 168 -5.78 -2.10 -3.78
CA PHE A 168 -6.61 -1.60 -4.88
C PHE A 168 -6.04 -1.98 -6.26
N ASN A 169 -4.72 -1.86 -6.44
CA ASN A 169 -4.02 -2.22 -7.67
C ASN A 169 -4.23 -3.70 -8.03
N ARG A 170 -4.17 -4.60 -7.05
CA ARG A 170 -4.50 -6.04 -7.22
C ARG A 170 -5.92 -6.27 -7.69
N PHE A 171 -6.91 -5.64 -7.05
CA PHE A 171 -8.31 -5.79 -7.44
C PHE A 171 -8.58 -5.24 -8.85
N ALA A 172 -8.09 -4.03 -9.14
CA ALA A 172 -8.26 -3.38 -10.44
C ALA A 172 -7.59 -4.20 -11.56
N SER A 173 -6.38 -4.71 -11.32
CA SER A 173 -5.66 -5.56 -12.26
C SER A 173 -6.38 -6.89 -12.49
N ALA A 174 -6.86 -7.57 -11.44
CA ALA A 174 -7.59 -8.83 -11.58
C ALA A 174 -8.87 -8.68 -12.43
N ILE A 175 -9.63 -7.60 -12.22
CA ILE A 175 -10.83 -7.30 -13.03
C ILE A 175 -10.44 -7.05 -14.49
N ASN A 176 -9.42 -6.22 -14.72
CA ASN A 176 -8.97 -5.88 -16.06
C ASN A 176 -8.42 -7.10 -16.82
N ALA A 177 -7.60 -7.94 -16.17
CA ALA A 177 -7.10 -9.20 -16.73
C ALA A 177 -8.22 -10.16 -17.13
N SER A 178 -9.21 -10.33 -16.24
CA SER A 178 -10.41 -11.13 -16.53
C SER A 178 -11.16 -10.61 -17.75
N HIS A 179 -11.34 -9.28 -17.85
CA HIS A 179 -12.00 -8.64 -18.98
C HIS A 179 -11.28 -8.87 -20.30
N ILE A 180 -9.95 -8.72 -20.32
CA ILE A 180 -9.14 -8.98 -21.52
C ILE A 180 -9.27 -10.45 -21.93
N ALA A 181 -9.17 -11.38 -20.98
CA ALA A 181 -9.31 -12.80 -21.25
C ALA A 181 -10.70 -13.17 -21.78
N ARG A 182 -11.79 -12.55 -21.27
CA ARG A 182 -13.15 -12.77 -21.79
C ARG A 182 -13.28 -12.42 -23.28
N LYS A 183 -12.56 -11.42 -23.76
CA LYS A 183 -12.56 -11.03 -25.18
C LYS A 183 -11.91 -12.07 -26.09
N THR A 184 -11.13 -13.01 -25.53
CA THR A 184 -10.51 -14.11 -26.28
C THR A 184 -11.45 -15.31 -26.45
N LEU A 185 -12.56 -15.37 -25.70
CA LEU A 185 -13.52 -16.48 -25.79
C LEU A 185 -14.32 -16.39 -27.10
N PRO A 186 -14.63 -17.53 -27.75
CA PRO A 186 -15.48 -17.53 -28.93
C PRO A 186 -16.86 -16.97 -28.56
N ARG A 187 -17.38 -16.05 -29.39
CA ARG A 187 -18.77 -15.61 -29.27
C ARG A 187 -19.65 -16.75 -29.76
N LEU A 188 -20.55 -17.23 -28.90
CA LEU A 188 -21.57 -18.20 -29.31
C LEU A 188 -22.47 -17.53 -30.35
N ILE A 189 -22.40 -18.01 -31.59
CA ILE A 189 -23.36 -17.66 -32.62
C ILE A 189 -24.55 -18.59 -32.42
N SER A 190 -25.72 -18.02 -32.14
CA SER A 190 -26.95 -18.82 -32.12
C SER A 190 -27.37 -19.10 -33.57
N LEU A 191 -27.38 -20.38 -33.92
CA LEU A 191 -27.92 -20.85 -35.19
C LEU A 191 -29.38 -21.25 -34.95
N GLN A 192 -30.32 -20.41 -35.41
CA GLN A 192 -31.74 -20.73 -35.34
C GLN A 192 -32.18 -21.33 -36.67
N ILE A 193 -32.49 -22.63 -36.65
CA ILE A 193 -33.06 -23.34 -37.80
C ILE A 193 -34.59 -23.27 -37.66
N ARG A 194 -35.25 -22.54 -38.56
CA ARG A 194 -36.71 -22.46 -38.63
C ARG A 194 -37.19 -23.25 -39.85
N GLN A 195 -37.95 -24.32 -39.61
CA GLN A 195 -38.64 -25.03 -40.68
C GLN A 195 -39.86 -24.22 -41.12
N HIS A 196 -39.97 -23.91 -42.41
CA HIS A 196 -41.13 -23.21 -42.96
C HIS A 196 -42.02 -24.21 -43.71
N PRO A 197 -43.33 -24.28 -43.42
CA PRO A 197 -44.22 -25.33 -43.96
C PRO A 197 -44.27 -25.41 -45.49
N THR A 198 -44.03 -24.29 -46.17
CA THR A 198 -44.20 -24.14 -47.62
C THR A 198 -42.94 -23.65 -48.36
N ALA A 199 -41.90 -23.24 -47.64
CA ALA A 199 -40.72 -22.56 -48.22
C ALA A 199 -39.39 -23.27 -47.90
N GLY A 200 -39.42 -24.49 -47.37
CA GLY A 200 -38.24 -25.25 -46.98
C GLY A 200 -37.60 -24.79 -45.66
N THR A 201 -36.40 -25.28 -45.37
CA THR A 201 -35.64 -24.95 -44.15
C THR A 201 -34.91 -23.62 -44.31
N ARG A 202 -35.14 -22.65 -43.42
CA ARG A 202 -34.34 -21.41 -43.34
C ARG A 202 -33.44 -21.44 -42.11
N ALA A 203 -32.15 -21.16 -42.30
CA ALA A 203 -31.21 -20.92 -41.21
C ALA A 203 -31.04 -19.40 -41.03
N ILE A 204 -31.26 -18.91 -39.80
CA ILE A 204 -30.99 -17.53 -39.42
C ILE A 204 -29.77 -17.55 -38.48
N LEU A 205 -28.72 -16.86 -38.89
CA LEU A 205 -27.55 -16.59 -38.06
C LEU A 205 -27.79 -15.30 -37.29
N SER A 206 -27.83 -15.39 -35.96
CA SER A 206 -27.85 -14.22 -35.09
C SER A 206 -26.59 -14.21 -34.23
N ALA A 207 -25.86 -13.09 -34.29
CA ALA A 207 -24.76 -12.82 -33.38
C ALA A 207 -25.31 -12.07 -32.16
N PRO A 208 -24.87 -12.40 -30.93
CA PRO A 208 -25.14 -11.54 -29.78
C PRO A 208 -24.41 -10.20 -30.01
N PHE A 209 -25.14 -9.10 -29.82
CA PHE A 209 -24.61 -7.73 -29.89
C PHE A 209 -23.48 -7.51 -28.86
#